data_AF-A0A2L2ZA44-F1
#
_entry.id   AF-A0A2L2ZA44-F1
#
_cell.length_a   1.000
_cell.length_b   1.000
_cell.length_c   1.000
_cell.angle_alpha   90.00
_cell.angle_beta   90.00
_cell.angle_gamma   90.00
#
_symmetry.space_group_name_H-M   'P 1'
#
loop_
_entity.id
_entity.type
_entity.pdbx_description
1 polymer ?
#
loop_
_entity_poly.entity_id
_entity_poly.type
_entity_poly.pdbx_seq_one_letter_code
_entity_poly.pdbx_strand_id
1 'polypeptide(L)' 'IRDVVRHVGDDDASKGVDYLNCEIELAILDLHDEFANIAHVDIHEDVIGAGEQGLMSGYASAETEELMP' A
#
# COMPACT_ATOMS: atom_id res chain seq x y z
N ILE A 1 -3.78 2.25 12.08
CA ILE A 1 -4.93 2.91 11.39
C ILE A 1 -5.24 4.26 12.00
N ARG A 2 -5.68 4.35 13.27
CA ARG A 2 -6.00 5.64 13.91
C ARG A 2 -4.89 6.69 13.84
N ASP A 3 -3.63 6.30 14.06
CA ASP A 3 -2.50 7.25 13.97
C ASP A 3 -2.32 7.83 12.56
N VAL A 4 -2.59 7.04 11.52
CA VAL A 4 -2.53 7.50 10.13
C VAL A 4 -3.67 8.47 9.84
N VAL A 5 -4.90 8.13 10.26
CA VAL A 5 -6.09 8.99 10.14
C VAL A 5 -5.84 10.33 10.86
N ARG A 6 -5.24 10.28 12.05
CA ARG A 6 -4.82 11.48 12.77
C ARG A 6 -3.74 12.27 12.02
N HIS A 7 -2.73 11.59 11.47
CA HIS A 7 -1.60 12.22 10.78
C HIS A 7 -2.04 12.99 9.53
N VAL A 8 -3.03 12.48 8.78
CA VAL A 8 -3.60 13.19 7.63
C VAL A 8 -4.53 14.35 8.03
N GLY A 9 -4.93 14.44 9.30
CA GLY A 9 -5.63 15.60 9.87
C GLY A 9 -7.12 15.39 10.16
N ASP A 10 -7.61 14.15 10.11
CA ASP A 10 -9.00 13.79 10.44
C ASP A 10 -9.16 13.63 11.96
N ASP A 11 -9.26 14.76 12.65
CA ASP A 11 -9.29 14.88 14.11
C ASP A 11 -10.58 15.46 14.70
N ASP A 12 -11.58 15.71 13.85
CA ASP A 12 -12.86 16.26 14.27
C ASP A 12 -13.98 15.78 13.33
N ALA A 13 -15.08 15.32 13.90
CA ALA A 13 -16.19 14.76 13.12
C ALA A 13 -16.82 15.75 12.13
N SER A 14 -16.67 17.06 12.33
CA SER A 14 -17.13 18.08 11.38
C SER A 14 -16.38 18.05 10.05
N LYS A 15 -15.18 17.45 10.01
CA LYS A 15 -14.41 17.20 8.78
C LYS A 15 -14.91 15.98 8.00
N GLY A 16 -15.83 15.21 8.59
CA GLY A 16 -16.44 14.00 8.02
C GLY A 16 -15.91 12.70 8.64
N VAL A 17 -14.67 12.70 9.14
CA VAL A 17 -14.04 11.55 9.82
C VAL A 17 -13.25 12.05 11.04
N ASP A 18 -13.25 11.25 12.10
CA ASP A 18 -12.47 11.52 13.32
C ASP A 18 -11.74 10.25 13.75
N TYR A 19 -10.41 10.31 13.83
CA TYR A 19 -9.57 9.20 14.26
C TYR A 19 -9.93 8.65 15.65
N LEU A 20 -10.53 9.47 16.52
CA LEU A 20 -10.91 9.06 17.86
C LEU A 20 -12.20 8.24 17.85
N ASN A 21 -13.19 8.67 17.06
CA ASN A 21 -14.55 8.15 17.12
C ASN A 21 -14.93 7.23 15.96
N CYS A 22 -14.12 7.10 14.90
CA CYS A 22 -14.43 6.20 13.80
C CYS A 22 -14.41 4.72 14.23
N GLU A 23 -15.29 3.91 13.65
CA GLU A 23 -15.26 2.46 13.80
C GLU A 23 -14.15 1.86 12.91
N ILE A 24 -13.48 0.83 13.40
CA ILE A 24 -12.45 0.11 12.64
C ILE A 24 -12.81 -1.37 12.68
N GLU A 25 -13.30 -1.86 11.55
CA GLU A 25 -13.51 -3.29 11.32
C GLU A 25 -12.27 -3.88 10.64
N LEU A 26 -11.81 -5.03 11.14
CA LEU A 26 -10.65 -5.72 10.60
C LEU A 26 -11.07 -7.10 10.08
N ALA A 27 -10.84 -7.33 8.79
CA ALA A 27 -11.01 -8.62 8.14
C ALA A 27 -9.71 -8.95 7.39
N ILE A 28 -8.66 -9.30 8.14
CA ILE A 28 -7.35 -9.66 7.62
C ILE A 28 -7.29 -11.18 7.53
N LEU A 29 -6.96 -11.69 6.33
CA LEU A 29 -6.83 -13.12 6.04
C LEU A 29 -5.41 -13.42 5.58
N ASP A 30 -4.97 -14.66 5.78
CA ASP A 30 -3.67 -15.13 5.31
C ASP A 30 -3.63 -15.19 3.77
N LEU A 31 -2.41 -15.10 3.22
CA LEU A 31 -2.19 -15.31 1.79
C LEU A 31 -2.51 -16.77 1.43
N HIS A 32 -3.16 -16.99 0.30
CA HIS A 32 -3.42 -18.34 -0.19
C HIS A 32 -2.11 -19.07 -0.53
N ASP A 33 -1.96 -20.30 -0.06
CA ASP A 33 -0.74 -21.10 -0.23
C ASP A 33 -0.31 -21.24 -1.70
N GLU A 34 -1.27 -21.31 -2.62
CA GLU A 34 -0.97 -21.40 -4.06
C GLU A 34 -0.23 -20.17 -4.59
N PHE A 35 -0.50 -18.97 -4.06
CA PHE A 35 0.22 -17.75 -4.44
C PHE A 35 1.57 -17.65 -3.72
N ALA A 36 1.63 -18.05 -2.43
CA ALA A 36 2.86 -18.01 -1.65
C ALA A 36 3.97 -18.89 -2.28
N ASN A 37 3.60 -20.09 -2.74
CA ASN A 37 4.52 -21.05 -3.37
C ASN A 37 5.07 -20.58 -4.73
N ILE A 38 4.35 -19.70 -5.43
CA ILE A 38 4.82 -19.13 -6.69
C ILE A 38 5.66 -17.87 -6.43
N ALA A 39 5.34 -17.13 -5.37
CA ALA A 39 5.91 -15.82 -5.12
C ALA A 39 7.16 -15.82 -4.25
N HIS A 40 7.24 -16.62 -3.17
CA HIS A 40 8.35 -16.47 -2.19
C HIS A 40 8.67 -17.69 -1.30
N VAL A 41 7.89 -18.78 -1.29
CA VAL A 41 8.23 -19.98 -0.48
C VAL A 41 9.30 -20.82 -1.18
N ASP A 42 10.38 -21.16 -0.46
CA ASP A 42 11.49 -22.02 -0.90
C ASP A 42 12.17 -21.61 -2.23
N ILE A 43 12.12 -20.31 -2.55
CA ILE A 43 12.84 -19.73 -3.69
C ILE A 43 13.98 -18.82 -3.23
N HIS A 44 15.08 -18.85 -3.97
CA HIS A 44 16.21 -17.95 -3.75
C HIS A 44 15.80 -16.50 -4.05
N GLU A 45 16.30 -15.51 -3.31
CA GLU A 45 15.88 -14.10 -3.42
C GLU A 45 16.01 -13.53 -4.85
N ASP A 46 17.02 -13.99 -5.60
CA ASP A 46 17.26 -13.61 -7.00
C ASP A 46 16.23 -14.17 -8.01
N VAL A 47 15.29 -15.01 -7.55
CA VAL A 47 14.33 -15.76 -8.39
C VAL A 47 12.88 -15.45 -7.99
N ILE A 48 12.65 -14.43 -7.15
CA ILE A 48 11.31 -14.00 -6.78
C ILE A 48 10.54 -13.53 -8.02
N GLY A 49 9.44 -14.24 -8.32
CA GLY A 49 8.56 -13.92 -9.43
C GLY A 49 7.68 -12.69 -9.14
N ALA A 50 7.08 -12.12 -10.19
CA ALA A 50 6.09 -11.07 -10.02
C ALA A 50 4.89 -11.61 -9.22
N GLY A 51 4.40 -10.85 -8.23
CA GLY A 51 3.25 -11.25 -7.43
C GLY A 51 1.91 -11.24 -8.19
N GLU A 52 1.85 -10.52 -9.31
CA GLU A 52 0.71 -10.45 -10.23
C GLU A 52 1.20 -9.97 -11.61
N GLN A 53 0.42 -10.20 -12.66
CA GLN A 53 0.69 -9.64 -13.99
C GLN A 53 0.47 -8.12 -14.01
N GLY A 54 1.40 -7.37 -14.61
CA GLY A 54 1.24 -5.93 -14.81
C GLY A 54 2.21 -5.32 -15.82
N LEU A 55 1.91 -4.10 -16.26
CA LEU A 55 2.79 -3.28 -17.10
C LEU A 55 3.09 -1.98 -16.35
N MET A 56 4.36 -1.65 -16.22
CA MET A 56 4.83 -0.48 -15.49
C MET A 56 5.46 0.51 -16.46
N SER A 57 5.19 1.80 -16.27
CA SER A 57 5.81 2.90 -17.01
C SER A 57 6.36 3.92 -16.03
N GLY A 58 7.55 4.44 -16.32
CA GLY A 58 8.17 5.54 -15.58
C GLY A 58 8.34 6.77 -16.49
N TYR A 59 8.25 7.96 -15.91
CA TYR A 59 8.45 9.23 -16.60
C TYR A 59 9.38 10.12 -15.77
N ALA A 60 10.16 10.96 -16.45
CA ALA A 60 10.98 12.00 -15.84
C ALA A 60 11.09 13.20 -16.79
N SER A 61 11.07 14.42 -16.25
CA SER A 61 11.18 15.68 -17.00
C SER A 61 12.04 16.68 -16.26
N ALA A 62 12.92 17.41 -16.96
CA ALA A 62 13.76 18.44 -16.34
C ALA A 62 13.03 19.78 -16.05
N GLU A 63 11.69 19.80 -16.12
CA GLU A 63 10.86 20.97 -15.81
C GLU A 63 11.00 21.41 -14.34
N THR A 64 11.24 20.47 -13.42
CA THR A 64 11.49 20.70 -11.99
C THR A 64 12.80 20.03 -11.53
N GLU A 65 13.32 20.43 -10.37
CA GLU A 65 14.52 19.81 -9.78
C GLU A 65 14.27 18.34 -9.40
N GLU A 66 13.02 18.04 -9.02
CA GLU A 66 12.55 16.70 -8.67
C GLU A 66 12.34 15.78 -9.87
N LEU A 67 12.62 16.28 -11.09
CA LEU A 67 12.43 15.60 -12.37
C LEU A 67 10.99 15.19 -12.68
N MET A 68 10.03 15.95 -12.16
CA MET A 68 8.60 15.72 -12.30
C MET A 68 7.92 16.90 -13.01
N PRO A 69 6.75 16.69 -13.63
CA PRO A 69 5.87 17.80 -14.03
C PRO A 69 5.47 18.68 -12.85
#